data_AF-A0A7V2T5W3-F1
#
_entry.id   AF-A0A7V2T5W3-F1
#
_cell.length_a   1.000
_cell.length_b   1.000
_cell.length_c   1.000
_cell.angle_alpha   90.00
_cell.angle_beta   90.00
_cell.angle_gamma   90.00
#
_symmetry.space_group_name_H-M   'P 1'
#
loop_
_entity.id
_entity.type
_entity.pdbx_description
1 polymer ?
#
loop_
_entity_poly.entity_id
_entity_poly.type
_entity_poly.pdbx_seq_one_letter_code
_entity_poly.pdbx_strand_id
1 'polypeptide(L)'
;MQRLAALLTNHIRRRIGERAFQFDGRLADPGLGLVPPLDLSLFRDQPFLLDKLRQPECGAALALNSFALWRRAPGQLELAGVSGFREVLLNLRCPTGIRGTPPHLDVLARGRRALVAVSARGLEYLSRHTARVAPAYLELEPPAGLGPWLELLRDLAARRVGYRFLNAAMLGKLALALGRTFPEHRIHLFQIFLEPRDADSFEPFARHRRELESLRERVQGSRVSFTFDSFAALWREWADRDEPPWLRPLVSQLEARYDIAVAARPTVGFPLAVAQR
;
A
#
# COMPACT_ATOMS: atom_id res chain seq x y z
N MET A 1 -3.50 1.41 -19.23
CA MET A 1 -3.60 1.12 -17.78
C MET A 1 -3.44 -0.36 -17.48
N GLN A 2 -4.39 -1.22 -17.84
CA GLN A 2 -4.30 -2.68 -17.60
C GLN A 2 -3.02 -3.31 -18.17
N ARG A 3 -2.56 -2.84 -19.34
CA ARG A 3 -1.29 -3.28 -19.93
C ARG A 3 -0.06 -2.98 -19.06
N LEU A 4 -0.03 -1.83 -18.36
CA LEU A 4 1.10 -1.44 -17.51
C LEU A 4 1.17 -2.31 -16.25
N ALA A 5 0.03 -2.48 -15.57
CA ALA A 5 -0.09 -3.38 -14.43
C ALA A 5 0.31 -4.81 -14.82
N ALA A 6 -0.20 -5.33 -15.95
CA ALA A 6 0.15 -6.66 -16.43
C ALA A 6 1.65 -6.83 -16.75
N LEU A 7 2.30 -5.82 -17.35
CA LEU A 7 3.74 -5.86 -17.61
C LEU A 7 4.55 -5.94 -16.31
N LEU A 8 4.17 -5.16 -15.30
CA LEU A 8 4.85 -5.15 -14.01
C LEU A 8 4.59 -6.45 -13.22
N THR A 9 3.35 -6.95 -13.22
CA THR A 9 3.02 -8.27 -12.67
C THR A 9 3.86 -9.36 -13.33
N ASN A 10 4.01 -9.35 -14.66
CA ASN A 10 4.85 -10.33 -15.37
C ASN A 10 6.33 -10.23 -15.00
N HIS A 11 6.86 -9.04 -14.71
CA HIS A 11 8.24 -8.92 -14.19
C HIS A 11 8.39 -9.59 -12.83
N ILE A 12 7.45 -9.37 -11.91
CA ILE A 12 7.44 -10.02 -10.58
C ILE A 12 7.34 -11.54 -10.75
N ARG A 13 6.44 -12.01 -11.61
CA ARG A 13 6.28 -13.45 -11.90
C ARG A 13 7.56 -14.09 -12.42
N ARG A 14 8.27 -13.45 -13.34
CA ARG A 14 9.56 -13.95 -13.85
C ARG A 14 10.63 -14.04 -12.76
N ARG A 15 10.66 -13.08 -11.82
CA ARG A 15 11.60 -13.10 -10.68
C ARG A 15 11.31 -14.23 -9.70
N ILE A 16 10.05 -14.59 -9.51
CA ILE A 16 9.66 -15.72 -8.63
C ILE A 16 9.78 -17.07 -9.37
N GLY A 17 9.62 -17.06 -10.69
CA GLY A 17 9.63 -18.25 -11.55
C GLY A 17 8.22 -18.55 -12.07
N GLU A 18 8.04 -18.53 -13.40
CA GLU A 18 6.71 -18.65 -14.02
C GLU A 18 5.99 -19.96 -13.68
N ARG A 19 6.75 -21.04 -13.43
CA ARG A 19 6.20 -22.35 -13.03
C ARG A 19 5.63 -22.39 -11.61
N ALA A 20 5.88 -21.36 -10.79
CA ALA A 20 5.32 -21.24 -9.44
C ALA A 20 3.83 -20.84 -9.44
N PHE A 21 3.31 -20.36 -10.59
CA PHE A 21 1.97 -19.83 -10.71
C PHE A 21 1.00 -20.85 -11.30
N GLN A 22 -0.22 -20.85 -10.76
CA GLN A 22 -1.37 -21.55 -11.29
C GLN A 22 -1.97 -20.79 -12.48
N PHE A 23 -2.89 -21.43 -13.21
CA PHE A 23 -3.53 -20.84 -14.38
C PHE A 23 -4.32 -19.56 -14.09
N ASP A 24 -4.86 -19.43 -12.87
CA ASP A 24 -5.54 -18.22 -12.40
C ASP A 24 -4.57 -17.07 -12.05
N GLY A 25 -3.27 -17.31 -12.18
CA GLY A 25 -2.22 -16.33 -11.94
C GLY A 25 -1.80 -16.18 -10.48
N ARG A 26 -2.30 -17.04 -9.58
CA ARG A 26 -1.91 -17.09 -8.16
C ARG A 26 -0.76 -18.07 -7.96
N LEU A 27 0.08 -17.86 -6.95
CA LEU A 27 1.10 -18.85 -6.58
C LEU A 27 0.46 -20.14 -6.07
N ALA A 28 1.00 -21.29 -6.47
CA ALA A 28 0.58 -22.60 -5.99
C ALA A 28 0.96 -22.81 -4.51
N ASP A 29 2.14 -22.31 -4.12
CA ASP A 29 2.63 -22.30 -2.74
C ASP A 29 2.73 -20.85 -2.22
N PRO A 30 1.99 -20.48 -1.16
CA PRO A 30 2.09 -19.14 -0.58
C PRO A 30 3.48 -18.83 0.02
N GLY A 31 4.28 -19.84 0.35
CA GLY A 31 5.66 -19.66 0.82
C GLY A 31 6.56 -18.99 -0.23
N LEU A 32 6.31 -19.22 -1.51
CA LEU A 32 7.02 -18.55 -2.60
C LEU A 32 6.68 -17.05 -2.71
N GLY A 33 5.57 -16.63 -2.10
CA GLY A 33 5.18 -15.23 -1.97
C GLY A 33 5.98 -14.49 -0.89
N LEU A 34 6.68 -15.21 -0.01
CA LEU A 34 7.54 -14.63 1.01
C LEU A 34 8.93 -14.29 0.48
N VAL A 35 9.47 -13.22 1.01
CA VAL A 35 10.81 -12.73 0.74
C VAL A 35 11.69 -13.11 1.94
N PRO A 36 12.83 -13.78 1.76
CA PRO A 36 13.74 -14.07 2.88
C PRO A 36 14.14 -12.78 3.63
N PRO A 37 14.33 -12.84 4.96
CA PRO A 37 14.34 -14.04 5.81
C PRO A 37 12.96 -14.40 6.40
N LEU A 38 11.85 -13.95 5.79
CA LEU A 38 10.52 -14.38 6.23
C LEU A 38 10.28 -15.85 5.90
N ASP A 39 9.56 -16.52 6.79
CA ASP A 39 9.04 -17.87 6.58
C ASP A 39 7.59 -17.98 7.08
N LEU A 40 6.93 -19.10 6.77
CA LEU A 40 5.52 -19.33 7.09
C LEU A 40 5.24 -19.38 8.60
N SER A 41 6.24 -19.63 9.45
CA SER A 41 6.07 -19.67 10.91
C SER A 41 5.66 -18.32 11.49
N LEU A 42 6.01 -17.20 10.83
CA LEU A 42 5.58 -15.84 11.21
C LEU A 42 4.06 -15.66 11.16
N PHE A 43 3.34 -16.55 10.47
CA PHE A 43 1.90 -16.47 10.24
C PHE A 43 1.13 -17.65 10.84
N ARG A 44 1.76 -18.45 11.72
CA ARG A 44 1.13 -19.62 12.34
C ARG A 44 -0.20 -19.30 13.00
N ASP A 45 -0.28 -18.16 13.70
CA ASP A 45 -1.48 -17.72 14.42
C ASP A 45 -2.48 -16.96 13.53
N GLN A 46 -2.12 -16.72 12.26
CA GLN A 46 -2.93 -15.98 11.29
C GLN A 46 -2.88 -16.63 9.90
N PRO A 47 -3.27 -17.91 9.76
CA PRO A 47 -3.12 -18.67 8.51
C PRO A 47 -3.93 -18.07 7.34
N PHE A 48 -4.98 -17.31 7.62
CA PHE A 48 -5.76 -16.59 6.61
C PHE A 48 -4.93 -15.53 5.84
N LEU A 49 -3.76 -15.11 6.36
CA LEU A 49 -2.85 -14.21 5.67
C LEU A 49 -2.11 -14.88 4.53
N LEU A 50 -1.95 -16.21 4.58
CA LEU A 50 -1.23 -16.96 3.55
C LEU A 50 -1.91 -16.84 2.18
N ASP A 51 -3.23 -16.68 2.15
CA ASP A 51 -3.94 -16.47 0.89
C ASP A 51 -3.52 -15.16 0.19
N LYS A 52 -3.18 -14.12 0.96
CA LYS A 52 -2.71 -12.84 0.40
C LYS A 52 -1.36 -12.97 -0.29
N LEU A 53 -0.50 -13.85 0.21
CA LEU A 53 0.84 -14.10 -0.34
C LEU A 53 0.78 -14.77 -1.71
N ARG A 54 -0.35 -15.36 -2.09
CA ARG A 54 -0.52 -15.97 -3.41
C ARG A 54 -0.58 -14.95 -4.56
N GLN A 55 -0.76 -13.66 -4.26
CA GLN A 55 -0.68 -12.55 -5.20
C GLN A 55 0.47 -11.63 -4.77
N PRO A 56 1.73 -11.96 -5.12
CA PRO A 56 2.92 -11.30 -4.58
C PRO A 56 2.98 -9.79 -4.87
N GLU A 57 2.27 -9.32 -5.91
CA GLU A 57 2.20 -7.93 -6.33
C GLU A 57 1.10 -7.10 -5.65
N CYS A 58 0.22 -7.71 -4.85
CA CYS A 58 -0.87 -6.97 -4.20
C CYS A 58 -0.40 -6.23 -2.95
N GLY A 59 -1.10 -5.15 -2.57
CA GLY A 59 -0.74 -4.33 -1.40
C GLY A 59 -0.61 -5.14 -0.11
N ALA A 60 -1.47 -6.12 0.10
CA ALA A 60 -1.41 -6.98 1.28
C ALA A 60 -0.13 -7.84 1.32
N ALA A 61 0.28 -8.45 0.20
CA ALA A 61 1.51 -9.25 0.16
C ALA A 61 2.76 -8.39 0.38
N LEU A 62 2.82 -7.19 -0.20
CA LEU A 62 3.90 -6.22 0.02
C LEU A 62 3.96 -5.78 1.49
N ALA A 63 2.79 -5.52 2.11
CA ALA A 63 2.72 -5.18 3.52
C ALA A 63 3.20 -6.32 4.42
N LEU A 64 2.79 -7.56 4.16
CA LEU A 64 3.26 -8.72 4.94
C LEU A 64 4.78 -8.88 4.82
N ASN A 65 5.32 -8.81 3.60
CA ASN A 65 6.75 -8.94 3.36
C ASN A 65 7.58 -7.80 3.96
N SER A 66 7.06 -6.57 3.98
CA SER A 66 7.77 -5.42 4.54
C SER A 66 7.65 -5.34 6.06
N PHE A 67 6.52 -5.74 6.64
CA PHE A 67 6.18 -5.41 8.02
C PHE A 67 6.14 -6.58 9.01
N ALA A 68 6.09 -7.85 8.55
CA ALA A 68 5.89 -8.95 9.48
C ALA A 68 7.04 -9.15 10.48
N LEU A 69 8.30 -8.98 10.04
CA LEU A 69 9.46 -9.13 10.93
C LEU A 69 9.55 -8.04 12.00
N TRP A 70 8.99 -6.86 11.76
CA TRP A 70 8.93 -5.78 12.75
C TRP A 70 8.11 -6.13 14.00
N ARG A 71 7.29 -7.20 13.97
CA ARG A 71 6.67 -7.77 15.18
C ARG A 71 7.68 -8.20 16.25
N ARG A 72 8.90 -8.58 15.84
CA ARG A 72 9.97 -9.00 16.74
C ARG A 72 10.71 -7.81 17.37
N ALA A 73 10.65 -6.64 16.75
CA ALA A 73 11.35 -5.44 17.20
C ALA A 73 10.54 -4.16 16.93
N PRO A 74 9.30 -4.05 17.45
CA PRO A 74 8.41 -2.93 17.11
C PRO A 74 8.99 -1.58 17.53
N GLY A 75 9.74 -1.53 18.65
CA GLY A 75 10.35 -0.30 19.15
C GLY A 75 11.45 0.27 18.26
N GLN A 76 12.00 -0.53 17.34
CA GLN A 76 13.00 -0.08 16.38
C GLN A 76 12.37 0.41 15.06
N LEU A 77 11.07 0.17 14.83
CA LEU A 77 10.39 0.65 13.64
C LEU A 77 10.18 2.15 13.74
N GLU A 78 10.50 2.86 12.66
CA GLU A 78 10.13 4.25 12.42
C GLU A 78 9.28 4.30 11.15
N LEU A 79 8.16 5.02 11.19
CA LEU A 79 7.24 5.18 10.07
C LEU A 79 6.63 6.58 10.06
N ALA A 80 6.70 7.25 8.91
CA ALA A 80 6.13 8.59 8.71
C ALA A 80 6.58 9.59 9.81
N GLY A 81 7.84 9.50 10.23
CA GLY A 81 8.43 10.32 11.30
C GLY A 81 7.95 9.96 12.72
N VAL A 82 7.29 8.81 12.90
CA VAL A 82 6.82 8.32 14.20
C VAL A 82 7.60 7.06 14.58
N SER A 83 8.10 7.03 15.81
CA SER A 83 8.86 5.91 16.37
C SER A 83 8.33 5.52 17.77
N GLY A 84 9.00 4.56 18.42
CA GLY A 84 8.64 4.12 19.78
C GLY A 84 7.38 3.25 19.82
N PHE A 85 7.13 2.47 18.76
CA PHE A 85 6.02 1.52 18.73
C PHE A 85 6.26 0.37 19.71
N ARG A 86 5.17 -0.15 20.27
CA ARG A 86 5.17 -1.29 21.18
C ARG A 86 4.64 -2.55 20.51
N GLU A 87 3.91 -2.39 19.42
CA GLU A 87 3.34 -3.48 18.66
C GLU A 87 3.23 -3.14 17.17
N VAL A 88 3.27 -4.19 16.35
CA VAL A 88 2.95 -4.16 14.93
C VAL A 88 1.89 -5.23 14.66
N LEU A 89 0.69 -4.81 14.28
CA LEU A 89 -0.42 -5.69 13.94
C LEU A 89 -0.58 -5.70 12.42
N LEU A 90 -0.99 -6.84 11.86
CA LEU A 90 -1.13 -7.02 10.40
C LEU A 90 -2.57 -7.38 10.08
N ASN A 91 -3.07 -6.84 8.96
CA ASN A 91 -4.38 -7.12 8.37
C ASN A 91 -5.53 -7.06 9.39
N LEU A 92 -5.72 -5.88 9.97
CA LEU A 92 -6.77 -5.62 10.94
C LEU A 92 -8.08 -5.24 10.25
N ARG A 93 -9.20 -5.67 10.83
CA ARG A 93 -10.49 -5.04 10.57
C ARG A 93 -10.59 -3.77 11.38
N CYS A 94 -11.11 -2.71 10.77
CA CYS A 94 -11.35 -1.43 11.44
C CYS A 94 -12.87 -1.14 11.45
N PRO A 95 -13.60 -1.58 12.48
CA PRO A 95 -15.04 -1.33 12.58
C PRO A 95 -15.35 0.17 12.59
N THR A 96 -16.30 0.59 11.76
CA THR A 96 -16.76 1.99 11.71
C THR A 96 -18.03 2.23 12.55
N GLY A 97 -18.63 1.16 13.10
CA GLY A 97 -19.95 1.18 13.72
C GLY A 97 -21.11 1.19 12.70
N ILE A 98 -20.81 1.21 11.41
CA ILE A 98 -21.81 1.13 10.33
C ILE A 98 -21.98 -0.33 9.90
N ARG A 99 -23.23 -0.73 9.64
CA ARG A 99 -23.58 -2.06 9.11
C ARG A 99 -22.89 -2.29 7.76
N GLY A 100 -22.30 -3.48 7.59
CA GLY A 100 -21.63 -3.90 6.36
C GLY A 100 -20.21 -4.43 6.63
N THR A 101 -19.43 -4.59 5.57
CA THR A 101 -18.03 -5.05 5.69
C THR A 101 -17.15 -3.90 6.20
N PRO A 102 -16.49 -4.05 7.35
CA PRO A 102 -15.58 -3.03 7.85
C PRO A 102 -14.39 -2.86 6.89
N PRO A 103 -13.84 -1.64 6.77
CA PRO A 103 -12.58 -1.45 6.07
C PRO A 103 -11.47 -2.29 6.71
N HIS A 104 -10.53 -2.74 5.89
CA HIS A 104 -9.34 -3.47 6.34
C HIS A 104 -8.12 -2.55 6.29
N LEU A 105 -7.24 -2.73 7.26
CA LEU A 105 -5.98 -2.02 7.42
C LEU A 105 -4.83 -3.02 7.33
N ASP A 106 -3.85 -2.75 6.46
CA ASP A 106 -2.78 -3.71 6.20
C ASP A 106 -1.80 -3.82 7.36
N VAL A 107 -1.43 -2.70 7.99
CA VAL A 107 -0.55 -2.67 9.16
C VAL A 107 -1.00 -1.61 10.16
N LEU A 108 -0.86 -1.90 11.45
CA LEU A 108 -0.97 -0.92 12.52
C LEU A 108 0.27 -1.01 13.41
N ALA A 109 1.09 0.04 13.39
CA ALA A 109 2.17 0.22 14.34
C ALA A 109 1.68 1.12 15.47
N ARG A 110 1.59 0.61 16.70
CA ARG A 110 1.00 1.33 17.84
C ARG A 110 2.02 1.57 18.95
N GLY A 111 2.18 2.83 19.34
CA GLY A 111 2.93 3.27 20.50
C GLY A 111 2.01 3.64 21.67
N ARG A 112 2.54 4.33 22.68
CA ARG A 112 1.77 4.73 23.88
C ARG A 112 0.81 5.90 23.62
N ARG A 113 1.18 6.83 22.74
CA ARG A 113 0.43 8.08 22.47
C ARG A 113 0.18 8.34 20.98
N ALA A 114 0.83 7.57 20.11
CA ALA A 114 0.71 7.71 18.67
C ALA A 114 0.62 6.33 18.01
N LEU A 115 -0.02 6.28 16.84
CA LEU A 115 -0.04 5.10 15.99
C LEU A 115 0.07 5.52 14.52
N VAL A 116 0.65 4.62 13.73
CA VAL A 116 0.68 4.70 12.27
C VAL A 116 -0.14 3.54 11.71
N ALA A 117 -1.19 3.88 10.98
CA ALA A 117 -2.06 2.96 10.28
C ALA A 117 -1.66 2.94 8.80
N VAL A 118 -1.11 1.81 8.32
CA VAL A 118 -0.63 1.67 6.94
C VAL A 118 -1.70 1.05 6.05
N SER A 119 -2.00 1.73 4.95
CA SER A 119 -2.83 1.24 3.85
C SER A 119 -1.93 1.02 2.63
N ALA A 120 -1.60 -0.23 2.34
CA ALA A 120 -0.69 -0.60 1.26
C ALA A 120 -1.42 -0.79 -0.08
N ARG A 121 -0.77 -0.41 -1.18
CA ARG A 121 -1.25 -0.63 -2.54
C ARG A 121 -0.17 -1.29 -3.38
N GLY A 122 -0.55 -2.39 -4.00
CA GLY A 122 0.23 -3.05 -5.04
C GLY A 122 -0.01 -2.36 -6.38
N LEU A 123 -0.13 -3.13 -7.45
CA LEU A 123 -0.43 -2.57 -8.79
C LEU A 123 -1.92 -2.35 -9.04
N GLU A 124 -2.79 -2.74 -8.10
CA GLU A 124 -4.24 -2.66 -8.25
C GLU A 124 -4.77 -1.24 -8.44
N TYR A 125 -4.06 -0.22 -7.90
CA TYR A 125 -4.48 1.18 -8.02
C TYR A 125 -4.38 1.73 -9.46
N LEU A 126 -3.66 1.04 -10.35
CA LEU A 126 -3.61 1.35 -11.78
C LEU A 126 -4.92 0.98 -12.50
N SER A 127 -5.79 0.21 -11.85
CA SER A 127 -7.14 -0.06 -12.30
C SER A 127 -8.10 0.99 -11.76
N ARG A 128 -9.17 1.29 -12.52
CA ARG A 128 -10.14 2.31 -12.09
C ARG A 128 -10.87 1.81 -10.83
N HIS A 129 -10.75 2.55 -9.73
CA HIS A 129 -11.52 2.28 -8.52
C HIS A 129 -12.81 3.11 -8.49
N THR A 130 -13.95 2.43 -8.34
CA THR A 130 -15.26 3.05 -8.11
C THR A 130 -15.73 2.71 -6.71
N ALA A 131 -15.08 3.27 -5.70
CA ALA A 131 -15.53 3.08 -4.33
C ALA A 131 -16.74 3.97 -4.03
N ARG A 132 -17.91 3.36 -3.85
CA ARG A 132 -19.11 4.07 -3.42
C ARG A 132 -19.03 4.41 -1.94
N VAL A 133 -19.45 5.62 -1.59
CA VAL A 133 -19.71 6.02 -0.21
C VAL A 133 -21.15 5.62 0.11
N ALA A 134 -21.34 4.79 1.12
CA ALA A 134 -22.68 4.40 1.54
C ALA A 134 -23.34 5.57 2.29
N PRO A 135 -24.66 5.82 2.13
CA PRO A 135 -25.35 6.95 2.76
C PRO A 135 -25.12 7.04 4.28
N ALA A 136 -25.07 5.90 4.97
CA ALA A 136 -24.82 5.82 6.40
C ALA A 136 -23.51 6.49 6.87
N TYR A 137 -22.50 6.65 6.00
CA TYR A 137 -21.29 7.41 6.34
C TYR A 137 -21.53 8.92 6.39
N LEU A 138 -22.52 9.43 5.67
CA LEU A 138 -22.80 10.86 5.52
C LEU A 138 -23.60 11.43 6.71
N GLU A 139 -24.35 10.55 7.36
CA GLU A 139 -25.20 10.80 8.53
C GLU A 139 -24.44 10.66 9.86
N LEU A 140 -23.17 10.26 9.81
CA LEU A 140 -22.34 10.14 11.00
C LEU A 140 -22.10 11.50 11.65
N GLU A 141 -22.27 11.56 12.97
CA GLU A 141 -21.57 12.57 13.77
C GLU A 141 -20.07 12.25 13.74
N PRO A 142 -19.22 13.16 13.20
CA PRO A 142 -17.79 12.92 13.16
C PRO A 142 -17.25 13.03 14.59
N PRO A 143 -16.38 12.10 15.02
CA PRO A 143 -15.53 12.34 16.18
C PRO A 143 -14.81 13.68 16.04
N ALA A 144 -14.55 14.34 17.17
CA ALA A 144 -13.86 15.63 17.20
C ALA A 144 -12.57 15.59 16.36
N GLY A 145 -12.39 16.62 15.52
CA GLY A 145 -11.22 16.77 14.64
C GLY A 145 -11.24 15.93 13.34
N LEU A 146 -12.33 15.22 13.01
CA LEU A 146 -12.45 14.43 11.76
C LEU A 146 -13.33 15.09 10.69
N GLY A 147 -13.69 16.36 10.85
CA GLY A 147 -14.46 17.14 9.88
C GLY A 147 -13.95 17.01 8.43
N PRO A 148 -12.65 17.24 8.16
CA PRO A 148 -12.11 17.16 6.80
C PRO A 148 -12.31 15.79 6.11
N TRP A 149 -12.19 14.69 6.86
CA TRP A 149 -12.43 13.35 6.33
C TRP A 149 -13.90 13.08 6.03
N LEU A 150 -14.82 13.58 6.86
CA LEU A 150 -16.25 13.46 6.61
C LEU A 150 -16.69 14.32 5.41
N GLU A 151 -16.15 15.54 5.29
CA GLU A 151 -16.36 16.41 4.13
C GLU A 151 -15.87 15.77 2.83
N LEU A 152 -14.69 15.15 2.83
CA LEU A 152 -14.20 14.35 1.70
C LEU A 152 -15.22 13.28 1.30
N LEU A 153 -15.77 12.51 2.25
CA LEU A 153 -16.77 11.48 1.94
C LEU A 153 -18.07 12.06 1.36
N ARG A 154 -18.52 13.21 1.89
CA ARG A 154 -19.69 13.94 1.36
C ARG A 154 -19.46 14.43 -0.06
N ASP A 155 -18.28 14.98 -0.35
CA ASP A 155 -17.97 15.49 -1.68
C ASP A 155 -17.74 14.37 -2.71
N LEU A 156 -17.20 13.23 -2.28
CA LEU A 156 -17.16 12.01 -3.10
C LEU A 156 -18.56 11.49 -3.42
N ALA A 157 -19.46 11.46 -2.42
CA ALA A 157 -20.84 11.02 -2.62
C ALA A 157 -21.63 11.95 -3.56
N ALA A 158 -21.45 13.26 -3.40
CA ALA A 158 -22.04 14.30 -4.24
C ALA A 158 -21.31 14.48 -5.58
N ARG A 159 -20.24 13.73 -5.85
CA ARG A 159 -19.40 13.82 -7.06
C ARG A 159 -18.81 15.22 -7.31
N ARG A 160 -18.57 16.00 -6.25
CA ARG A 160 -17.87 17.29 -6.33
C ARG A 160 -16.36 17.12 -6.50
N VAL A 161 -15.84 15.99 -6.06
CA VAL A 161 -14.45 15.57 -6.26
C VAL A 161 -14.41 14.12 -6.76
N GLY A 162 -13.33 13.75 -7.43
CA GLY A 162 -13.16 12.40 -7.95
C GLY A 162 -11.68 12.05 -8.14
N TYR A 163 -11.36 10.79 -7.87
CA TYR A 163 -10.01 10.25 -7.98
C TYR A 163 -10.04 9.04 -8.92
N ARG A 164 -9.03 8.92 -9.78
CA ARG A 164 -8.94 7.84 -10.76
C ARG A 164 -8.09 6.68 -10.26
N PHE A 165 -6.98 7.00 -9.61
CA PHE A 165 -5.96 6.07 -9.13
C PHE A 165 -5.92 5.99 -7.60
N LEU A 166 -6.70 6.81 -6.91
CA LEU A 166 -6.82 6.78 -5.46
C LEU A 166 -8.20 6.30 -4.99
N ASN A 167 -8.22 5.32 -4.10
CA ASN A 167 -9.45 4.92 -3.41
C ASN A 167 -9.70 5.82 -2.17
N ALA A 168 -9.99 7.09 -2.42
CA ALA A 168 -10.18 8.09 -1.37
C ALA A 168 -11.35 7.77 -0.43
N ALA A 169 -12.40 7.12 -0.94
CA ALA A 169 -13.52 6.68 -0.10
C ALA A 169 -13.09 5.63 0.94
N MET A 170 -12.21 4.68 0.57
CA MET A 170 -11.69 3.71 1.53
C MET A 170 -10.83 4.39 2.61
N LEU A 171 -9.98 5.33 2.23
CA LEU A 171 -9.14 6.08 3.17
C LEU A 171 -9.96 6.91 4.15
N GLY A 172 -11.00 7.60 3.65
CA GLY A 172 -11.94 8.32 4.52
C GLY A 172 -12.66 7.41 5.50
N LYS A 173 -13.10 6.22 5.06
CA LYS A 173 -13.71 5.21 5.94
C LYS A 173 -12.72 4.72 7.00
N LEU A 174 -11.47 4.47 6.62
CA LEU A 174 -10.40 4.09 7.55
C LEU A 174 -10.12 5.20 8.56
N ALA A 175 -9.99 6.45 8.12
CA ALA A 175 -9.74 7.58 9.02
C ALA A 175 -10.86 7.74 10.07
N LEU A 176 -12.13 7.64 9.65
CA LEU A 176 -13.26 7.66 10.57
C LEU A 176 -13.25 6.46 11.53
N ALA A 177 -12.93 5.26 11.06
CA ALA A 177 -12.79 4.08 11.91
C ALA A 177 -11.70 4.27 12.95
N LEU A 178 -10.50 4.64 12.52
CA LEU A 178 -9.32 4.85 13.36
C LEU A 178 -9.58 5.90 14.43
N GLY A 179 -10.15 7.05 14.05
CA GLY A 179 -10.47 8.10 15.01
C GLY A 179 -11.51 7.70 16.05
N ARG A 180 -12.41 6.76 15.74
CA ARG A 180 -13.35 6.19 16.72
C ARG A 180 -12.70 5.14 17.61
N THR A 181 -11.89 4.26 17.03
CA THR A 181 -11.24 3.17 17.76
C THR A 181 -10.15 3.67 18.71
N PHE A 182 -9.47 4.76 18.34
CA PHE A 182 -8.33 5.28 19.08
C PHE A 182 -8.50 6.78 19.41
N PRO A 183 -9.47 7.16 20.25
CA PRO A 183 -9.75 8.57 20.55
C PRO A 183 -8.55 9.29 21.19
N GLU A 184 -7.82 8.59 22.06
CA GLU A 184 -6.69 9.13 22.84
C GLU A 184 -5.33 9.13 22.11
N HIS A 185 -5.28 8.69 20.85
CA HIS A 185 -4.03 8.60 20.10
C HIS A 185 -3.91 9.72 19.07
N ARG A 186 -2.69 10.20 18.86
CA ARG A 186 -2.32 10.88 17.61
C ARG A 186 -2.25 9.82 16.50
N ILE A 187 -3.00 10.01 15.42
CA ILE A 187 -3.16 9.01 14.37
C ILE A 187 -2.55 9.53 13.07
N HIS A 188 -1.67 8.72 12.48
CA HIS A 188 -1.12 8.93 11.14
C HIS A 188 -1.66 7.82 10.23
N LEU A 189 -2.49 8.17 9.26
CA LEU A 189 -2.87 7.28 8.17
C LEU A 189 -1.81 7.41 7.07
N PHE A 190 -1.04 6.34 6.88
CA PHE A 190 0.08 6.30 5.94
C PHE A 190 -0.28 5.40 4.75
N GLN A 191 -0.39 5.97 3.55
CA GLN A 191 -0.58 5.16 2.35
C GLN A 191 0.77 4.84 1.70
N ILE A 192 1.09 3.56 1.56
CA ILE A 192 2.29 3.12 0.86
C ILE A 192 1.94 2.40 -0.45
N PHE A 193 2.72 2.58 -1.50
CA PHE A 193 2.40 2.02 -2.82
C PHE A 193 3.61 1.51 -3.59
N LEU A 194 3.40 0.49 -4.43
CA LEU A 194 4.43 -0.04 -5.33
C LEU A 194 4.47 0.75 -6.64
N GLU A 195 5.65 1.29 -6.95
CA GLU A 195 5.94 1.93 -8.24
C GLU A 195 7.20 1.32 -8.86
N PRO A 196 7.29 1.24 -10.20
CA PRO A 196 8.53 0.86 -10.86
C PRO A 196 9.58 1.97 -10.77
N ARG A 197 10.85 1.63 -10.94
CA ARG A 197 11.96 2.61 -10.95
C ARG A 197 11.79 3.74 -11.95
N ASP A 198 11.24 3.42 -13.12
CA ASP A 198 11.01 4.35 -14.22
C ASP A 198 9.61 5.00 -14.13
N ALA A 199 8.98 5.03 -12.95
CA ALA A 199 7.62 5.57 -12.76
C ALA A 199 7.45 7.01 -13.26
N ASP A 200 8.47 7.86 -13.13
CA ASP A 200 8.46 9.24 -13.63
C ASP A 200 8.25 9.33 -15.15
N SER A 201 8.53 8.25 -15.88
CA SER A 201 8.31 8.17 -17.33
C SER A 201 6.86 7.87 -17.72
N PHE A 202 5.96 7.61 -16.77
CA PHE A 202 4.58 7.23 -17.05
C PHE A 202 3.57 8.08 -16.29
N GLU A 203 2.73 8.78 -17.06
CA GLU A 203 1.65 9.66 -16.57
C GLU A 203 0.75 9.05 -15.47
N PRO A 204 0.39 7.76 -15.47
CA PRO A 204 -0.45 7.21 -14.42
C PRO A 204 0.14 7.29 -13.01
N PHE A 205 1.46 7.11 -12.86
CA PHE A 205 2.14 7.21 -11.58
C PHE A 205 2.24 8.67 -11.13
N ALA A 206 2.59 9.58 -12.06
CA ALA A 206 2.56 11.02 -11.81
C ALA A 206 1.16 11.52 -11.39
N ARG A 207 0.10 11.01 -12.02
CA ARG A 207 -1.28 11.33 -11.65
C ARG A 207 -1.69 10.74 -10.30
N HIS A 208 -1.28 9.50 -9.99
CA HIS A 208 -1.53 8.92 -8.67
C HIS A 208 -0.90 9.76 -7.54
N ARG A 209 0.37 10.17 -7.69
CA ARG A 209 1.03 11.07 -6.73
C ARG A 209 0.31 12.42 -6.59
N ARG A 210 -0.12 13.05 -7.68
CA ARG A 210 -0.94 14.29 -7.62
C ARG A 210 -2.28 14.09 -6.91
N GLU A 211 -2.93 12.95 -7.11
CA GLU A 211 -4.18 12.60 -6.42
C GLU A 211 -3.95 12.41 -4.92
N LEU A 212 -2.83 11.83 -4.51
CA LEU A 212 -2.42 11.70 -3.12
C LEU A 212 -2.11 13.05 -2.47
N GLU A 213 -1.42 13.95 -3.19
CA GLU A 213 -1.16 15.31 -2.72
C GLU A 213 -2.46 16.09 -2.51
N SER A 214 -3.37 16.05 -3.49
CA SER A 214 -4.68 16.69 -3.37
C SER A 214 -5.47 16.16 -2.17
N LEU A 215 -5.40 14.84 -1.90
CA LEU A 215 -6.02 14.28 -0.69
C LEU A 215 -5.36 14.82 0.58
N ARG A 216 -4.02 14.87 0.65
CA ARG A 216 -3.25 15.36 1.80
C ARG A 216 -3.63 16.78 2.17
N GLU A 217 -3.69 17.68 1.18
CA GLU A 217 -4.12 19.07 1.36
C GLU A 217 -5.55 19.15 1.91
N ARG A 218 -6.46 18.35 1.34
CA ARG A 218 -7.88 18.40 1.70
C ARG A 218 -8.16 17.95 3.12
N VAL A 219 -7.36 17.03 3.65
CA VAL A 219 -7.54 16.48 5.01
C VAL A 219 -6.59 17.09 6.03
N GLN A 220 -5.87 18.15 5.63
CA GLN A 220 -4.97 18.88 6.50
C GLN A 220 -5.70 19.41 7.74
N GLY A 221 -5.00 19.39 8.88
CA GLY A 221 -5.57 19.83 10.16
C GLY A 221 -6.52 18.81 10.80
N SER A 222 -6.83 17.68 10.15
CA SER A 222 -7.58 16.61 10.80
C SER A 222 -6.75 15.92 11.89
N ARG A 223 -7.43 15.47 12.96
CA ARG A 223 -6.85 14.65 14.02
C ARG A 223 -6.22 13.35 13.49
N VAL A 224 -6.78 12.80 12.41
CA VAL A 224 -6.14 11.73 11.64
C VAL A 224 -5.39 12.39 10.49
N SER A 225 -4.07 12.53 10.67
CA SER A 225 -3.21 13.08 9.62
C SER A 225 -3.03 12.07 8.47
N PHE A 226 -2.72 12.57 7.28
CA PHE A 226 -2.46 11.76 6.10
C PHE A 226 -1.07 12.01 5.54
N THR A 227 -0.35 10.94 5.25
CA THR A 227 0.93 10.95 4.55
C THR A 227 0.98 9.77 3.59
N PHE A 228 1.90 9.80 2.64
CA PHE A 228 2.08 8.71 1.70
C PHE A 228 3.52 8.62 1.23
N ASP A 229 3.92 7.44 0.77
CA ASP A 229 5.20 7.20 0.13
C ASP A 229 5.18 5.95 -0.74
N SER A 230 6.24 5.72 -1.51
CA SER A 230 6.47 4.47 -2.23
C SER A 230 7.17 3.43 -1.34
N PHE A 231 6.95 2.14 -1.62
CA PHE A 231 7.73 1.07 -1.01
C PHE A 231 9.24 1.24 -1.26
N ALA A 232 9.63 1.68 -2.47
CA ALA A 232 11.03 1.91 -2.81
C ALA A 232 11.68 3.03 -1.97
N ALA A 233 10.94 4.07 -1.59
CA ALA A 233 11.47 5.10 -0.69
C ALA A 233 11.62 4.58 0.74
N LEU A 234 10.60 3.89 1.26
CA LEU A 234 10.66 3.28 2.60
C LEU A 234 11.83 2.28 2.73
N TRP A 235 12.02 1.43 1.72
CA TRP A 235 13.11 0.45 1.77
C TRP A 235 14.48 1.10 1.67
N ARG A 236 14.64 2.18 0.88
CA ARG A 236 15.89 2.97 0.86
C ARG A 236 16.21 3.57 2.22
N GLU A 237 15.22 4.14 2.91
CA GLU A 237 15.39 4.63 4.28
C GLU A 237 15.86 3.51 5.23
N TRP A 238 15.34 2.30 5.04
CA TRP A 238 15.74 1.14 5.85
C TRP A 238 17.11 0.55 5.47
N ALA A 239 17.55 0.69 4.22
CA ALA A 239 18.82 0.16 3.74
C ALA A 239 20.02 0.77 4.50
N ASP A 240 19.91 2.04 4.85
CA ASP A 240 20.96 2.79 5.54
C ASP A 240 21.11 2.39 7.03
N ARG A 241 20.14 1.66 7.59
CA ARG A 241 20.13 1.27 9.00
C ARG A 241 20.93 0.00 9.26
N ASP A 242 21.72 -0.01 10.33
CA ASP A 242 22.43 -1.22 10.80
C ASP A 242 21.54 -2.15 11.64
N GLU A 243 20.52 -1.59 12.31
CA GLU A 243 19.63 -2.33 13.19
C GLU A 243 18.15 -2.30 12.74
N PRO A 244 17.44 -3.43 12.85
CA PRO A 244 17.94 -4.74 13.34
C PRO A 244 18.78 -5.51 12.29
N PRO A 245 19.61 -6.49 12.67
CA PRO A 245 20.53 -7.18 11.74
C PRO A 245 19.86 -7.88 10.55
N TRP A 246 18.58 -8.23 10.67
CA TRP A 246 17.80 -8.83 9.60
C TRP A 246 17.29 -7.81 8.56
N LEU A 247 17.34 -6.50 8.87
CA LEU A 247 16.72 -5.46 8.06
C LEU A 247 17.41 -5.27 6.71
N ARG A 248 18.73 -5.13 6.68
CA ARG A 248 19.48 -4.99 5.41
C ARG A 248 19.31 -6.21 4.49
N PRO A 249 19.47 -7.46 4.97
CA PRO A 249 19.16 -8.65 4.16
C PRO A 249 17.72 -8.66 3.64
N LEU A 250 16.74 -8.28 4.48
CA LEU A 250 15.34 -8.18 4.06
C LEU A 250 15.16 -7.15 2.94
N VAL A 251 15.67 -5.93 3.14
CA VAL A 251 15.57 -4.83 2.15
C VAL A 251 16.19 -5.24 0.83
N SER A 252 17.37 -5.84 0.84
CA SER A 252 18.04 -6.34 -0.37
C SER A 252 17.15 -7.35 -1.13
N GLN A 253 16.47 -8.25 -0.42
CA GLN A 253 15.57 -9.23 -1.03
C GLN A 253 14.25 -8.59 -1.53
N LEU A 254 13.73 -7.59 -0.82
CA LEU A 254 12.55 -6.82 -1.24
C LEU A 254 12.84 -6.06 -2.54
N GLU A 255 13.97 -5.34 -2.60
CA GLU A 255 14.42 -4.64 -3.80
C GLU A 255 14.69 -5.64 -4.94
N ALA A 256 15.42 -6.71 -4.67
CA ALA A 256 15.67 -7.76 -5.68
C ALA A 256 14.36 -8.33 -6.26
N ARG A 257 13.26 -8.36 -5.52
CA ARG A 257 11.95 -8.83 -6.02
C ARG A 257 11.11 -7.75 -6.68
N TYR A 258 11.04 -6.55 -6.10
CA TYR A 258 10.03 -5.55 -6.44
C TYR A 258 10.60 -4.28 -7.09
N ASP A 259 11.91 -4.07 -7.05
CA ASP A 259 12.58 -2.97 -7.74
C ASP A 259 12.66 -3.27 -9.26
N ILE A 260 11.53 -3.08 -9.94
CA ILE A 260 11.32 -3.42 -11.36
C ILE A 260 11.25 -2.15 -12.21
N ALA A 261 11.54 -2.28 -13.50
CA ALA A 261 11.30 -1.24 -14.49
C ALA A 261 10.25 -1.73 -15.50
N VAL A 262 9.51 -0.81 -16.10
CA VAL A 262 8.61 -1.12 -17.20
C VAL A 262 9.42 -1.40 -18.47
N ALA A 263 10.47 -0.61 -18.71
CA ALA A 263 11.36 -0.58 -19.87
C ALA A 263 10.62 -0.57 -21.23
N ALA A 264 10.65 0.57 -21.92
CA ALA A 264 10.30 0.62 -23.33
C ALA A 264 11.24 -0.32 -24.12
N ARG A 265 10.71 -1.10 -25.08
CA ARG A 265 11.56 -1.76 -26.07
C ARG A 265 12.50 -0.70 -26.66
N PRO A 266 13.80 -0.98 -26.89
CA PRO A 266 14.54 -0.16 -27.83
C PRO A 266 13.77 -0.20 -29.14
N THR A 267 13.41 0.97 -29.65
CA THR A 267 12.94 1.16 -31.02
C THR A 267 14.04 0.57 -31.90
N VAL A 268 13.84 -0.65 -32.38
CA VAL A 268 14.68 -1.19 -33.46
C VAL A 268 14.42 -0.26 -34.64
N GLY A 269 15.35 0.66 -34.86
CA GLY A 269 15.40 1.46 -36.07
C GLY A 269 15.49 0.50 -37.23
N PHE A 270 14.40 0.33 -37.95
CA PHE A 270 14.47 -0.21 -39.30
C PHE A 270 15.34 0.76 -40.11
N PRO A 271 16.44 0.33 -40.73
CA PRO A 271 17.11 1.16 -41.70
C PRO A 271 16.13 1.39 -42.85
N LEU A 272 15.82 2.66 -43.11
CA LEU A 272 15.22 3.07 -44.39
C LEU A 272 16.20 2.63 -45.47
N ALA A 273 15.87 1.55 -46.17
CA ALA A 273 16.52 1.21 -47.43
C ALA A 273 16.26 2.36 -48.40
N VAL A 274 17.32 3.13 -48.66
CA VAL A 274 17.36 4.09 -49.77
C VAL A 274 17.23 3.28 -51.05
N ALA A 275 16.09 3.43 -51.73
CA ALA A 275 15.90 2.94 -53.08
C ALA A 275 16.84 3.73 -54.00
N GLN A 276 17.86 3.05 -54.51
CA GLN A 276 18.48 3.40 -55.79
C GLN A 276 17.91 2.46 -56.85
N ARG A 277 17.02 2.99 -57.70
CA ARG A 277 17.00 2.87 -59.16
C ARG A 277 15.74 3.53 -59.72
#